data_AF-A0AAW1JXX7-F1
#
_entry.id   AF-A0AAW1JXX7-F1
#
_cell.length_a   1.000
_cell.length_b   1.000
_cell.length_c   1.000
_cell.angle_alpha   90.00
_cell.angle_beta   90.00
_cell.angle_gamma   90.00
#
_symmetry.space_group_name_H-M   'P 1'
#
loop_
_entity.id
_entity.type
_entity.pdbx_description
1 polymer ?
#
loop_
_entity_poly.entity_id
_entity_poly.type
_entity_poly.pdbx_seq_one_letter_code
_entity_poly.pdbx_strand_id
1 'polypeptide(L)'
;MTTPDGIPLNFIMYAAENSDFSSALEAPKMDIGGRVVLKLAESLLNSNSSIIMDRYFTSIPLLQILLANNIKAAWTLMKSRISFISDRTLMKSRISFISDLALKRAGRGSHDQFVSNDNNVVITKRFDNKPVFLASTEWGFPPPNVCRRWSKTDKQYIHIQRPAVIIITQTWEENVCRRWSKTDKQYIHIQRPAVIIITQTWEE
;
A
#
# COMPACT_ATOMS: atom_id res chain seq x y z
N MET A 1 14.83 -2.04 2.10
CA MET A 1 13.95 -2.02 3.29
C MET A 1 14.59 -1.17 4.38
N THR A 2 13.82 -0.27 4.96
CA THR A 2 14.29 0.67 6.01
C THR A 2 13.35 0.66 7.21
N THR A 3 13.70 1.36 8.29
CA THR A 3 12.82 1.75 9.39
C THR A 3 12.07 3.06 9.05
N PRO A 4 11.09 3.50 9.87
CA PRO A 4 10.46 4.83 9.72
C PRO A 4 11.48 5.98 9.82
N ASP A 5 12.55 5.79 10.59
CA ASP A 5 13.64 6.76 10.74
C ASP A 5 14.64 6.73 9.59
N GLY A 6 14.39 5.90 8.57
CA GLY A 6 15.21 5.75 7.37
C GLY A 6 16.49 4.95 7.58
N ILE A 7 16.59 4.17 8.66
CA ILE A 7 17.73 3.26 8.89
C ILE A 7 17.54 2.03 7.99
N PRO A 8 18.52 1.67 7.13
CA PRO A 8 18.46 0.45 6.35
C PRO A 8 18.36 -0.79 7.25
N LEU A 9 17.39 -1.66 6.98
CA LEU A 9 17.22 -2.94 7.66
C LEU A 9 17.69 -4.10 6.80
N ASN A 10 17.33 -4.08 5.51
CA ASN A 10 17.66 -5.15 4.58
C ASN A 10 17.67 -4.63 3.14
N PHE A 11 18.51 -5.19 2.28
CA PHE A 11 18.58 -4.86 0.87
C PHE A 11 18.90 -6.11 0.05
N ILE A 12 18.46 -6.11 -1.21
CA ILE A 12 18.76 -7.16 -2.18
C ILE A 12 19.30 -6.47 -3.42
N MET A 13 20.43 -6.96 -3.92
CA MET A 13 20.97 -6.53 -5.20
C MET A 13 20.25 -7.28 -6.32
N TYR A 14 19.69 -6.53 -7.26
CA TYR A 14 19.08 -7.12 -8.44
C TYR A 14 20.17 -7.38 -9.50
N ALA A 15 20.41 -8.66 -9.81
CA ALA A 15 21.44 -9.11 -10.76
C ALA A 15 20.84 -9.77 -12.02
N ALA A 16 19.60 -9.41 -12.38
CA ALA A 16 18.84 -9.96 -13.53
C ALA A 16 18.76 -11.50 -13.58
N GLU A 17 19.74 -12.18 -14.18
CA GLU A 17 19.74 -13.62 -14.42
C GLU A 17 20.14 -14.47 -13.20
N ASN A 18 20.93 -13.94 -12.26
CA ASN A 18 21.48 -14.72 -11.14
C ASN A 18 20.87 -14.36 -9.77
N SER A 19 19.71 -13.71 -9.74
CA SER A 19 19.11 -13.26 -8.49
C SER A 19 18.29 -14.37 -7.84
N ASP A 20 18.78 -14.95 -6.76
CA ASP A 20 17.99 -15.88 -5.94
C ASP A 20 17.03 -15.09 -5.03
N PHE A 21 15.73 -15.17 -5.34
CA PHE A 21 14.65 -14.63 -4.52
C PHE A 21 13.92 -15.72 -3.72
N SER A 22 14.56 -16.87 -3.47
CA SER A 22 14.01 -17.90 -2.60
C SER A 22 13.83 -17.34 -1.19
N SER A 23 12.58 -17.31 -0.75
CA SER A 23 12.21 -16.94 0.60
C SER A 23 11.74 -18.14 1.41
N ALA A 24 11.98 -18.10 2.73
CA ALA A 24 11.39 -19.04 3.69
C ALA A 24 9.84 -19.05 3.66
N LEU A 25 9.25 -17.97 3.11
CA LEU A 25 7.84 -17.89 2.78
C LEU A 25 7.57 -18.62 1.46
N GLU A 26 7.01 -19.83 1.53
CA GLU A 26 6.59 -20.58 0.34
C GLU A 26 5.52 -19.81 -0.43
N ALA A 27 5.87 -19.34 -1.63
CA ALA A 27 4.97 -18.58 -2.49
C ALA A 27 4.97 -19.15 -3.92
N PRO A 28 4.32 -20.32 -4.14
CA PRO A 28 4.40 -21.05 -5.41
C PRO A 28 3.85 -20.28 -6.63
N LYS A 29 3.14 -19.15 -6.44
CA LYS A 29 2.57 -18.32 -7.52
C LYS A 29 2.70 -16.81 -7.23
N MET A 30 3.92 -16.34 -6.97
CA MET A 30 4.21 -14.90 -6.76
C MET A 30 5.01 -14.30 -7.92
N ASP A 31 4.70 -13.04 -8.25
CA ASP A 31 5.50 -12.24 -9.19
C ASP A 31 6.86 -11.89 -8.58
N ILE A 32 7.82 -11.47 -9.43
CA ILE A 32 9.19 -11.11 -9.00
C ILE A 32 9.14 -10.05 -7.90
N GLY A 33 8.28 -9.03 -8.07
CA GLY A 33 8.09 -7.98 -7.07
C GLY A 33 7.66 -8.54 -5.71
N GLY A 34 6.66 -9.41 -5.66
CA GLY A 34 6.24 -10.04 -4.41
C GLY A 34 7.34 -10.89 -3.77
N ARG A 35 8.11 -11.66 -4.56
CA ARG A 35 9.24 -12.46 -4.02
C ARG A 35 10.32 -11.59 -3.38
N VAL A 36 10.65 -10.46 -4.00
CA VAL A 36 11.59 -9.48 -3.43
C VAL A 36 11.08 -8.97 -2.07
N VAL A 37 9.79 -8.63 -1.97
CA VAL A 37 9.20 -8.16 -0.70
C VAL A 37 9.25 -9.26 0.36
N LEU A 38 8.85 -10.48 0.02
CA LEU A 38 8.88 -11.62 0.94
C LEU A 38 10.29 -11.88 1.45
N LYS A 39 11.29 -11.83 0.56
CA LYS A 39 12.70 -12.01 0.92
C LYS A 39 13.20 -10.91 1.87
N LEU A 40 12.87 -9.65 1.59
CA LEU A 40 13.23 -8.54 2.48
C LEU A 40 12.55 -8.67 3.86
N ALA A 41 11.30 -9.13 3.88
CA ALA A 41 10.47 -9.26 5.06
C ALA A 41 10.82 -10.48 5.95
N GLU A 42 11.74 -11.36 5.55
CA GLU A 42 12.16 -12.53 6.36
C GLU A 42 12.63 -12.13 7.76
N SER A 43 13.37 -11.01 7.85
CA SER A 43 13.84 -10.46 9.13
C SER A 43 12.72 -9.96 10.06
N LEU A 44 11.49 -9.87 9.57
CA LEU A 44 10.33 -9.32 10.27
C LEU A 44 9.24 -10.36 10.53
N LEU A 45 9.50 -11.64 10.22
CA LEU A 45 8.55 -12.72 10.48
C LEU A 45 8.15 -12.73 11.97
N ASN A 46 6.84 -12.84 12.23
CA ASN A 46 6.26 -12.89 13.57
C ASN A 46 6.53 -11.65 14.46
N SER A 47 7.00 -10.54 13.89
CA SER A 47 7.31 -9.32 14.65
C SER A 47 6.10 -8.41 14.88
N ASN A 48 4.91 -8.76 14.38
CA ASN A 48 3.72 -7.88 14.36
C ASN A 48 3.98 -6.52 13.71
N SER A 49 4.98 -6.44 12.82
CA SER A 49 5.37 -5.23 12.11
C SER A 49 4.43 -4.88 10.96
N SER A 50 4.51 -3.63 10.50
CA SER A 50 3.76 -3.12 9.35
C SER A 50 4.69 -2.76 8.19
N ILE A 51 4.29 -3.08 6.96
CA ILE A 51 5.05 -2.85 5.73
C ILE A 51 4.29 -1.88 4.83
N ILE A 52 5.02 -0.95 4.25
CA ILE A 52 4.47 0.05 3.33
C ILE A 52 5.34 0.04 2.08
N MET A 53 4.94 -0.73 1.08
CA MET A 53 5.74 -1.04 -0.13
C MET A 53 5.31 -0.18 -1.31
N ASP A 54 6.06 -0.08 -2.43
CA ASP A 54 5.59 0.66 -3.61
C ASP A 54 4.41 -0.03 -4.36
N ARG A 55 3.70 0.75 -5.22
CA ARG A 55 2.60 0.27 -6.08
C ARG A 55 3.02 -0.89 -6.96
N TYR A 56 4.26 -0.88 -7.43
CA TYR A 56 4.84 -1.92 -8.25
C TYR A 56 4.83 -3.29 -7.55
N PHE A 57 5.14 -3.32 -6.25
CA PHE A 57 5.24 -4.55 -5.48
C PHE A 57 3.89 -5.07 -4.98
N THR A 58 2.89 -4.20 -4.87
CA THR A 58 1.64 -4.50 -4.18
C THR A 58 0.76 -5.47 -4.96
N SER A 59 0.38 -6.59 -4.36
CA SER A 59 -0.60 -7.55 -4.89
C SER A 59 -1.43 -8.16 -3.75
N ILE A 60 -2.65 -8.58 -4.01
CA ILE A 60 -3.50 -9.19 -2.96
C ILE A 60 -2.91 -10.51 -2.44
N PRO A 61 -2.40 -11.43 -3.29
CA PRO A 61 -1.75 -12.64 -2.79
C PRO A 61 -0.56 -12.33 -1.86
N LEU A 62 0.24 -11.30 -2.18
CA LEU A 62 1.34 -10.87 -1.32
C LEU A 62 0.83 -10.38 0.04
N LEU A 63 -0.22 -9.55 0.05
CA LEU A 63 -0.83 -9.07 1.29
C LEU A 63 -1.34 -10.22 2.18
N GLN A 64 -1.96 -11.25 1.58
CA GLN A 64 -2.43 -12.43 2.30
C GLN A 64 -1.27 -13.23 2.92
N ILE A 65 -0.18 -13.46 2.16
CA ILE A 65 0.99 -14.17 2.67
C ILE A 65 1.65 -13.41 3.82
N LEU A 66 1.82 -12.10 3.68
CA LEU A 66 2.37 -11.28 4.76
C LEU A 66 1.50 -11.34 6.02
N LEU A 67 0.17 -11.22 5.86
CA LEU A 67 -0.75 -11.29 6.99
C LEU A 67 -0.71 -12.66 7.68
N ALA A 68 -0.63 -13.76 6.92
CA ALA A 68 -0.50 -15.11 7.47
C ALA A 68 0.78 -15.29 8.32
N ASN A 69 1.77 -14.42 8.15
CA ASN A 69 3.03 -14.40 8.89
C ASN A 69 3.09 -13.28 9.93
N ASN A 70 1.93 -12.75 10.35
CA ASN A 70 1.80 -11.65 11.31
C ASN A 70 2.50 -10.36 10.85
N ILE A 71 2.56 -10.15 9.54
CA ILE A 71 3.10 -8.94 8.94
C ILE A 71 1.96 -8.17 8.27
N LYS A 72 1.69 -6.99 8.78
CA LYS A 72 0.65 -6.12 8.25
C LYS A 72 1.19 -5.32 7.08
N ALA A 73 0.35 -4.98 6.10
CA ALA A 73 0.82 -4.28 4.91
C ALA A 73 -0.27 -3.40 4.29
N ALA A 74 0.14 -2.26 3.71
CA ALA A 74 -0.76 -1.39 2.96
C ALA A 74 -0.03 -0.60 1.87
N TRP A 75 -0.69 -0.44 0.71
CA TRP A 75 -0.29 0.55 -0.29
C TRP A 75 -1.30 0.78 -1.42
N THR A 76 -0.91 1.56 -2.43
CA THR A 76 -1.61 1.70 -3.70
C THR A 76 -1.53 0.40 -4.52
N LEU A 77 -2.66 0.04 -5.15
CA LEU A 77 -2.82 -1.18 -5.93
C LEU A 77 -3.06 -0.81 -7.41
N MET A 78 -2.43 -1.54 -8.33
CA MET A 78 -2.72 -1.38 -9.76
C MET A 78 -4.09 -1.97 -10.11
N LYS A 79 -4.90 -1.25 -10.90
CA LYS A 79 -6.22 -1.73 -11.37
C LYS A 79 -6.15 -3.10 -12.05
N SER A 80 -5.10 -3.34 -12.85
CA SER A 80 -4.85 -4.63 -13.52
C SER A 80 -4.69 -5.81 -12.56
N ARG A 81 -4.18 -5.54 -11.34
CA ARG A 81 -4.00 -6.54 -10.28
C ARG A 81 -5.31 -6.83 -9.52
N ILE A 82 -6.37 -6.04 -9.72
CA ILE A 82 -7.72 -6.29 -9.16
C ILE A 82 -8.51 -7.19 -10.10
N SER A 83 -8.47 -6.91 -11.41
CA SER A 83 -9.21 -7.67 -12.43
C SER A 83 -8.72 -9.10 -12.60
N PHE A 84 -7.46 -9.40 -12.27
CA PHE A 84 -6.95 -10.77 -12.32
C PHE A 84 -7.55 -11.67 -11.22
N ILE A 85 -8.09 -11.08 -10.16
CA ILE A 85 -8.55 -11.79 -8.96
C ILE A 85 -10.03 -12.15 -9.08
N SER A 86 -10.81 -11.41 -9.85
CA SER A 86 -12.23 -11.70 -10.08
C SER A 86 -12.49 -13.01 -10.82
N ASP A 87 -11.46 -13.62 -11.44
CA ASP A 87 -11.61 -14.79 -12.32
C ASP A 87 -10.89 -16.05 -11.82
N ARG A 88 -9.98 -15.95 -10.83
CA ARG A 88 -9.21 -17.10 -10.34
C ARG A 88 -9.19 -17.19 -8.81
N THR A 89 -10.11 -18.01 -8.29
CA THR A 89 -9.94 -18.89 -7.11
C THR A 89 -9.64 -18.27 -5.73
N LEU A 90 -9.20 -17.01 -5.61
CA LEU A 90 -8.72 -16.43 -4.34
C LEU A 90 -9.68 -15.41 -3.69
N MET A 91 -10.72 -14.98 -4.39
CA MET A 91 -11.86 -14.25 -3.81
C MET A 91 -13.13 -14.73 -4.50
N LYS A 92 -13.97 -15.53 -3.81
CA LYS A 92 -15.27 -15.99 -4.34
C LYS A 92 -16.26 -14.85 -4.61
N SER A 93 -16.00 -13.66 -4.08
CA SER A 93 -16.83 -12.47 -4.26
C SER A 93 -16.32 -11.65 -5.43
N ARG A 94 -17.17 -11.37 -6.43
CA ARG A 94 -16.85 -10.41 -7.49
C ARG A 94 -16.58 -9.06 -6.83
N ILE A 95 -15.33 -8.59 -6.91
CA ILE A 95 -14.95 -7.26 -6.43
C ILE A 95 -15.68 -6.25 -7.33
N SER A 96 -16.72 -5.62 -6.80
CA SER A 96 -17.46 -4.56 -7.47
C SER A 96 -17.30 -3.27 -6.70
N PHE A 97 -17.04 -2.18 -7.42
CA PHE A 97 -16.97 -0.85 -6.86
C PHE A 97 -17.95 0.07 -7.57
N ILE A 98 -18.38 1.11 -6.88
CA ILE A 98 -19.10 2.25 -7.44
C ILE A 98 -18.36 2.77 -8.69
N SER A 99 -19.12 3.10 -9.73
CA SER A 99 -18.56 3.54 -11.02
C SER A 99 -17.71 4.81 -10.87
N ASP A 100 -16.72 4.98 -11.76
CA ASP A 100 -15.85 6.16 -11.76
C ASP A 100 -16.66 7.46 -11.92
N LEU A 101 -17.75 7.39 -12.70
CA LEU A 101 -18.67 8.52 -12.89
C LEU A 101 -19.41 8.88 -11.61
N ALA A 102 -19.92 7.89 -10.88
CA ALA A 102 -20.63 8.12 -9.63
C ALA A 102 -19.68 8.65 -8.53
N LEU A 103 -18.46 8.11 -8.42
CA LEU A 103 -17.45 8.64 -7.51
C LEU A 103 -17.03 10.07 -7.89
N LYS A 104 -16.87 10.37 -9.18
CA LYS A 104 -16.58 11.73 -9.65
C LYS A 104 -17.69 12.71 -9.29
N ARG A 105 -18.96 12.30 -9.43
CA ARG A 105 -20.14 13.11 -9.05
C ARG A 105 -20.22 13.32 -7.54
N ALA A 106 -19.87 12.33 -6.74
CA ALA A 106 -19.78 12.45 -5.28
C ALA A 106 -18.66 13.40 -4.80
N GLY A 107 -17.79 13.83 -5.71
CA GLY A 107 -16.77 14.83 -5.44
C GLY A 107 -15.41 14.27 -5.05
N ARG A 108 -14.45 15.18 -4.93
CA ARG A 108 -13.05 14.84 -4.64
C ARG A 108 -12.93 14.23 -3.25
N GLY A 109 -12.30 13.06 -3.17
CA GLY A 109 -12.11 12.31 -1.94
C GLY A 109 -13.25 11.34 -1.61
N SER A 110 -14.27 11.25 -2.47
CA SER A 110 -15.21 10.14 -2.44
C SER A 110 -14.45 8.82 -2.57
N HIS A 111 -14.96 7.79 -1.90
CA HIS A 111 -14.33 6.48 -1.90
C HIS A 111 -15.38 5.40 -1.73
N ASP A 112 -14.97 4.20 -2.11
CA ASP A 112 -15.74 2.98 -1.93
C ASP A 112 -14.78 1.88 -1.45
N GLN A 113 -15.29 0.98 -0.62
CA GLN A 113 -14.48 -0.04 0.04
C GLN A 113 -15.05 -1.43 -0.21
N PHE A 114 -14.15 -2.34 -0.55
CA PHE A 114 -14.42 -3.75 -0.63
C PHE A 114 -13.61 -4.46 0.45
N VAL A 115 -14.28 -5.26 1.26
CA VAL A 115 -13.67 -6.07 2.31
C VAL A 115 -13.74 -7.53 1.86
N SER A 116 -12.62 -8.24 1.91
CA SER A 116 -12.60 -9.69 1.66
C SER A 116 -13.53 -10.42 2.61
N ASN A 117 -14.11 -11.55 2.20
CA ASN A 117 -15.02 -12.33 3.06
C ASN A 117 -14.37 -12.74 4.39
N ASP A 118 -13.06 -12.98 4.38
CA ASP A 118 -12.30 -13.32 5.58
C ASP A 118 -11.92 -12.08 6.42
N ASN A 119 -12.43 -10.89 6.06
CA ASN A 119 -12.13 -9.57 6.64
C ASN A 119 -10.63 -9.20 6.74
N ASN A 120 -9.79 -9.96 6.04
CA ASN A 120 -8.33 -9.88 6.15
C ASN A 120 -7.68 -8.87 5.20
N VAL A 121 -8.36 -8.51 4.11
CA VAL A 121 -7.86 -7.55 3.11
C VAL A 121 -8.97 -6.58 2.78
N VAL A 122 -8.65 -5.29 2.81
CA VAL A 122 -9.53 -4.20 2.40
C VAL A 122 -8.93 -3.48 1.21
N ILE A 123 -9.74 -3.35 0.17
CA ILE A 123 -9.43 -2.61 -1.04
C ILE A 123 -10.28 -1.36 -1.05
N THR A 124 -9.64 -0.20 -1.10
CA THR A 124 -10.32 1.10 -1.17
C THR A 124 -10.12 1.70 -2.54
N LYS A 125 -11.21 2.00 -3.24
CA LYS A 125 -11.21 2.81 -4.46
C LYS A 125 -11.49 4.25 -4.06
N ARG A 126 -10.55 5.15 -4.28
CA ARG A 126 -10.69 6.58 -3.98
C ARG A 126 -10.67 7.40 -5.25
N PHE A 127 -11.56 8.37 -5.35
CA PHE A 127 -11.50 9.38 -6.40
C PHE A 127 -10.76 10.62 -5.92
N ASP A 128 -9.65 10.95 -6.56
CA ASP A 128 -9.02 12.27 -6.41
C ASP A 128 -9.22 13.10 -7.68
N ASN A 129 -8.17 13.28 -8.49
CA ASN A 129 -8.33 13.74 -9.87
C ASN A 129 -8.69 12.58 -10.81
N LYS A 130 -8.24 11.38 -10.44
CA LYS A 130 -8.48 10.09 -11.11
C LYS A 130 -8.74 9.04 -10.02
N PRO A 131 -9.42 7.93 -10.35
CA PRO A 131 -9.59 6.82 -9.40
C PRO A 131 -8.24 6.16 -9.10
N VAL A 132 -7.96 5.99 -7.82
CA VAL A 132 -6.79 5.29 -7.27
C VAL A 132 -7.30 4.13 -6.42
N PHE A 133 -6.63 3.00 -6.51
CA PHE A 133 -6.93 1.85 -5.66
C PHE A 133 -5.85 1.72 -4.60
N LEU A 134 -6.27 1.34 -3.40
CA LEU A 134 -5.44 1.07 -2.25
C LEU A 134 -5.82 -0.31 -1.71
N ALA A 135 -4.87 -1.06 -1.19
CA ALA A 135 -5.09 -2.34 -0.55
C ALA A 135 -4.35 -2.42 0.78
N SER A 136 -4.94 -3.08 1.76
CA SER A 136 -4.52 -2.98 3.15
C SER A 136 -4.98 -4.18 3.99
N THR A 137 -4.13 -4.70 4.87
CA THR A 137 -4.46 -5.83 5.77
C THR A 137 -4.64 -5.44 7.24
N GLU A 138 -4.24 -4.24 7.65
CA GLU A 138 -4.37 -3.78 9.05
C GLU A 138 -5.48 -2.74 9.27
N TRP A 139 -6.00 -2.09 8.22
CA TRP A 139 -6.87 -0.92 8.36
C TRP A 139 -8.21 -1.17 7.68
N GLY A 140 -8.93 -2.17 8.20
CA GLY A 140 -10.15 -2.67 7.59
C GLY A 140 -11.33 -1.70 7.64
N PHE A 141 -11.50 -0.95 8.73
CA PHE A 141 -12.45 0.16 8.82
C PHE A 141 -12.21 1.00 10.11
N PRO A 142 -11.13 1.80 10.23
CA PRO A 142 -11.03 2.74 11.36
C PRO A 142 -11.98 3.92 11.13
N PRO A 143 -12.41 4.66 12.17
CA PRO A 143 -13.36 5.74 11.99
C PRO A 143 -12.84 6.73 10.94
N PRO A 144 -13.68 7.13 9.97
CA PRO A 144 -13.27 8.06 8.93
C PRO A 144 -12.78 9.36 9.58
N ASN A 145 -11.59 9.80 9.20
CA ASN A 145 -10.99 11.04 9.69
C ASN A 145 -11.24 12.16 8.69
N VAL A 146 -11.34 13.40 9.17
CA VAL A 146 -11.54 14.58 8.34
C VAL A 146 -10.21 15.29 8.14
N CYS A 147 -9.87 15.55 6.88
CA CYS A 147 -8.71 16.37 6.53
C CYS A 147 -9.16 17.71 5.94
N ARG A 148 -8.27 18.71 5.98
CA ARG A 148 -8.45 19.99 5.29
C ARG A 148 -7.63 20.00 3.99
N ARG A 149 -8.24 20.35 2.85
CA ARG A 149 -7.53 20.42 1.55
C ARG A 149 -7.98 21.60 0.73
N TRP A 150 -7.04 22.23 0.02
CA TRP A 150 -7.37 23.28 -0.94
C TRP A 150 -8.11 22.70 -2.16
N SER A 151 -9.31 23.21 -2.42
CA SER A 151 -10.05 22.99 -3.66
C SER A 151 -9.70 24.10 -4.64
N LYS A 152 -9.13 23.75 -5.80
CA LYS A 152 -8.86 24.74 -6.86
C LYS A 152 -10.17 25.25 -7.49
N THR A 153 -11.20 24.40 -7.55
CA THR A 153 -12.52 24.74 -8.10
C THR A 153 -13.22 25.75 -7.21
N ASP A 154 -13.26 25.48 -5.91
CA ASP A 154 -14.01 26.31 -4.95
C ASP A 154 -13.16 27.45 -4.38
N LYS A 155 -11.86 27.49 -4.73
CA LYS A 155 -10.86 28.44 -4.23
C LYS A 155 -10.88 28.60 -2.69
N GLN A 156 -11.13 27.49 -1.99
CA GLN A 156 -11.19 27.45 -0.54
C GLN A 156 -10.69 26.11 -0.01
N TYR A 157 -10.43 26.07 1.29
CA TYR A 157 -10.15 24.81 1.97
C TYR A 157 -11.45 24.08 2.28
N ILE A 158 -11.55 22.83 1.79
CA ILE A 158 -12.68 21.95 2.04
C ILE A 158 -12.30 20.83 3.02
N HIS A 159 -13.29 20.34 3.76
CA HIS A 159 -13.15 19.19 4.64
C HIS A 159 -13.53 17.91 3.89
N ILE A 160 -12.64 16.92 3.88
CA ILE A 160 -12.84 15.67 3.14
C ILE A 160 -12.69 14.50 4.10
N GLN A 161 -13.68 13.60 4.12
CA GLN A 161 -13.64 12.33 4.84
C GLN A 161 -12.62 11.39 4.19
N ARG A 162 -11.74 10.79 4.99
CA ARG A 162 -10.67 9.89 4.54
C ARG A 162 -10.64 8.61 5.38
N PRO A 163 -10.71 7.43 4.74
CA PRO A 163 -10.35 6.16 5.35
C PRO A 163 -8.93 6.17 5.93
N ALA A 164 -8.68 5.35 6.95
CA ALA A 164 -7.36 5.31 7.58
C ALA A 164 -6.22 4.85 6.64
N VAL A 165 -6.49 3.91 5.73
CA VAL A 165 -5.50 3.49 4.72
C VAL A 165 -4.97 4.68 3.91
N ILE A 166 -5.84 5.65 3.63
CA ILE A 166 -5.50 6.87 2.89
C ILE A 166 -4.58 7.79 3.71
N ILE A 167 -4.79 7.86 5.03
CA ILE A 167 -3.96 8.70 5.90
C ILE A 167 -2.53 8.19 5.84
N ILE A 168 -2.35 6.88 5.98
CA ILE A 168 -1.03 6.27 6.02
C ILE A 168 -0.33 6.42 4.68
N THR A 169 -0.99 6.09 3.57
CA THR A 169 -0.36 6.20 2.26
C THR A 169 -0.03 7.64 1.87
N GLN A 170 -0.92 8.61 2.16
CA GLN A 170 -0.64 10.02 1.85
C GLN A 170 0.41 10.63 2.76
N THR A 171 0.36 10.35 4.06
CA THR A 171 1.38 10.80 5.01
C THR A 171 2.73 10.23 4.60
N TRP A 172 2.77 8.98 4.10
CA TRP A 172 3.97 8.38 3.55
C TRP A 172 4.45 9.03 2.25
N GLU A 173 3.60 9.17 1.24
CA GLU A 173 3.96 9.84 -0.02
C GLU A 173 4.50 11.25 0.24
N GLU A 174 3.85 12.03 1.10
CA GLU A 174 4.28 13.38 1.44
C GLU A 174 5.63 13.38 2.18
N ASN A 175 5.89 12.43 3.06
CA ASN A 175 7.12 12.38 3.88
C ASN A 175 8.30 11.77 3.14
N VAL A 176 8.09 10.71 2.37
CA VAL A 176 9.11 10.07 1.54
C VAL A 176 9.51 11.03 0.43
N CYS A 177 8.57 11.59 -0.34
CA CYS A 177 8.92 12.55 -1.40
C CYS A 177 9.61 13.80 -0.86
N ARG A 178 9.24 14.30 0.33
CA ARG A 178 9.96 15.40 0.99
C ARG A 178 11.37 15.02 1.44
N ARG A 179 11.58 13.77 1.86
CA ARG A 179 12.87 13.29 2.36
C ARG A 179 13.85 12.92 1.25
N TRP A 180 13.36 12.43 0.10
CA TRP A 180 14.20 12.25 -1.10
C TRP A 180 14.52 13.58 -1.81
N SER A 181 13.65 14.59 -1.70
CA SER A 181 13.94 15.95 -2.23
C SER A 181 14.78 16.81 -1.30
N LYS A 182 14.95 16.41 -0.03
CA LYS A 182 15.78 17.09 0.97
C LYS A 182 16.57 16.05 1.75
N THR A 183 17.78 15.77 1.29
CA THR A 183 18.89 15.46 2.19
C THR A 183 19.16 16.70 3.07
N ASP A 184 18.26 16.94 4.02
CA ASP A 184 18.58 17.25 5.41
C ASP A 184 17.29 17.47 6.22
N LYS A 185 17.08 16.55 7.17
CA LYS A 185 16.33 16.63 8.43
C LYS A 185 14.89 17.19 8.40
N GLN A 186 13.92 16.28 8.60
CA GLN A 186 12.91 16.37 9.67
C GLN A 186 12.18 15.01 9.80
N TYR A 187 12.05 14.52 11.04
CA TYR A 187 11.47 13.22 11.37
C TYR A 187 10.01 13.38 11.81
N ILE A 188 9.12 12.53 11.31
CA ILE A 188 7.79 12.35 11.90
C ILE A 188 7.82 11.02 12.65
N HIS A 189 7.61 11.10 13.96
CA HIS A 189 7.55 9.97 14.86
C HIS A 189 6.19 9.25 14.66
N ILE A 190 6.17 8.16 13.89
CA ILE A 190 5.02 7.26 13.86
C ILE A 190 5.28 6.20 14.94
N GLN A 191 4.45 6.16 15.98
CA GLN A 191 4.67 5.35 17.21
C GLN A 191 4.49 3.82 17.04
N ARG A 192 4.85 3.21 15.91
CA ARG A 192 4.82 1.73 15.76
C ARG A 192 5.99 1.23 14.91
N PRO A 193 6.51 0.01 15.19
CA PRO A 193 7.79 -0.44 14.69
C PRO A 193 7.68 -0.85 13.23
N ALA A 194 8.66 -0.41 12.45
CA ALA A 194 8.89 -0.67 11.05
C ALA A 194 7.92 0.03 10.07
N VAL A 195 8.53 0.81 9.18
CA VAL A 195 7.95 1.13 7.89
C VAL A 195 9.05 0.98 6.84
N ILE A 196 8.74 0.19 5.81
CA ILE A 196 9.70 -0.49 4.96
C ILE A 196 9.68 0.08 3.55
N ILE A 197 10.74 0.82 3.20
CA ILE A 197 10.91 1.37 1.86
C ILE A 197 11.49 0.30 0.92
N ILE A 198 10.80 0.03 -0.19
CA ILE A 198 11.37 -0.63 -1.37
C ILE A 198 11.27 0.37 -2.53
N THR A 199 12.35 1.12 -2.77
CA THR A 199 12.46 2.02 -3.93
C THR A 199 13.41 1.40 -4.93
N GLN A 200 12.98 1.25 -6.19
CA GLN A 200 13.92 1.15 -7.30
C GLN A 200 14.59 2.51 -7.48
N THR A 201 15.91 2.57 -7.42
CA THR A 201 16.68 3.66 -8.04
C THR A 201 16.90 3.25 -9.49
N TRP A 202 16.42 4.06 -10.43
CA TRP A 202 16.88 4.00 -11.82
C TRP A 202 18.07 4.95 -11.90
N GLU A 203 19.25 4.43 -12.21
CA GLU A 203 20.31 5.25 -12.81
C GLU A 203 20.02 5.34 -14.30
N GLU A 204 20.21 6.55 -14.85
CA GLU A 204 19.91 6.95 -16.23
C GLU A 204 20.70 6.14 -17.28
#